data_AF-A0A915NW12-F1
#
_entry.id   AF-A0A915NW12-F1
#
_cell.length_a   1.000
_cell.length_b   1.000
_cell.length_c   1.000
_cell.angle_alpha   90.00
_cell.angle_beta   90.00
_cell.angle_gamma   90.00
#
_symmetry.space_group_name_H-M   'P 1'
#
loop_
_entity.id
_entity.type
_entity.pdbx_description
1 polymer ?
#
loop_
_entity_poly.entity_id
_entity_poly.type
_entity_poly.pdbx_seq_one_letter_code
_entity_poly.pdbx_strand_id
1 'polypeptide(L)'
;MKTIYYSLRIFSSSEFKCGNISSPYKYHKKETGNWKGEMAGGYGSDENEFLIDLKGPKEYSVGLEFCQVSSFRKKDFERKDSGPFRRGCTILQLEKIPAGIYSIQPMTFQSGQEGPFILSLHSSCDFKIKRIQ
;
A
#
# COMPACT_ATOMS: atom_id res chain seq x y z
N MET A 1 -21.71 -13.68 -2.43
CA MET A 1 -20.76 -12.90 -1.60
C MET A 1 -20.27 -13.81 -0.48
N LYS A 2 -18.96 -14.06 -0.35
CA LYS A 2 -18.39 -14.85 0.75
C LYS A 2 -17.88 -13.89 1.82
N THR A 3 -18.66 -13.70 2.88
CA THR A 3 -18.24 -12.94 4.07
C THR A 3 -17.32 -13.83 4.88
N ILE A 4 -16.08 -13.39 5.11
CA ILE A 4 -15.11 -14.12 5.91
C ILE A 4 -15.20 -13.60 7.34
N TYR A 5 -15.52 -14.47 8.27
CA TYR A 5 -15.58 -14.17 9.71
C TYR A 5 -14.21 -14.40 10.32
N TYR A 6 -13.63 -13.37 10.93
CA TYR A 6 -12.38 -13.46 11.67
C TYR A 6 -12.64 -13.07 13.12
N SER A 7 -11.99 -13.75 14.07
CA SER A 7 -12.02 -13.40 15.50
C SER A 7 -10.62 -13.01 15.94
N LEU A 8 -10.46 -11.81 16.51
CA LEU A 8 -9.22 -11.35 17.13
C LEU A 8 -9.31 -11.60 18.64
N ARG A 9 -8.34 -12.30 19.23
CA ARG A 9 -8.25 -12.51 20.69
C ARG A 9 -7.11 -11.66 21.23
N ILE A 10 -7.43 -10.73 22.14
CA ILE A 10 -6.48 -9.80 22.75
C ILE A 10 -6.47 -10.07 24.26
N PHE A 11 -5.28 -10.12 24.85
CA PHE A 11 -5.08 -10.21 26.30
C PHE A 11 -4.40 -8.93 26.79
N SER A 12 -4.95 -8.32 27.83
CA SER A 12 -4.41 -7.11 28.47
C SER A 12 -4.48 -7.27 29.99
N SER A 13 -3.46 -6.79 30.69
CA SER A 13 -3.40 -6.74 32.16
C SER A 13 -4.15 -5.54 32.75
N SER A 14 -4.81 -4.74 31.93
CA SER A 14 -5.59 -3.56 32.34
C SER A 14 -6.79 -3.37 31.42
N GLU A 15 -7.85 -2.74 31.93
CA GLU A 15 -9.08 -2.49 31.14
C GLU A 15 -8.77 -1.73 29.86
N PHE A 16 -9.31 -2.20 28.74
CA PHE A 16 -9.20 -1.53 27.45
C PHE A 16 -10.55 -1.55 26.73
N LYS A 17 -10.76 -0.56 25.86
CA LYS A 17 -11.95 -0.46 25.01
C LYS A 17 -11.55 -0.71 23.56
N CYS A 18 -12.21 -1.67 22.92
CA CYS A 18 -12.17 -1.79 21.45
C CYS A 18 -13.22 -0.85 20.86
N GLY A 19 -12.77 0.15 20.12
CA GLY A 19 -13.59 1.00 19.27
C GLY A 19 -13.19 0.86 17.81
N ASN A 20 -14.05 1.29 16.89
CA ASN A 20 -13.68 1.40 15.49
C ASN A 20 -12.53 2.41 15.37
N ILE A 21 -11.41 1.96 14.81
CA ILE A 21 -10.31 2.87 14.47
C ILE A 21 -10.80 3.72 13.30
N SER A 22 -10.88 5.04 13.51
CA SER A 22 -11.10 5.98 12.40
C SER A 22 -9.93 5.87 11.44
N SER A 23 -10.16 5.28 10.26
CA SER A 23 -9.12 5.12 9.25
C SER A 23 -8.58 6.50 8.83
N PRO A 24 -7.28 6.77 8.97
CA PRO A 24 -6.69 8.03 8.49
C PRO A 24 -6.66 8.10 6.95
N TYR A 25 -6.76 6.94 6.28
CA TYR A 25 -6.72 6.83 4.82
C TYR A 25 -8.09 7.13 4.22
N LYS A 26 -8.22 8.33 3.65
CA LYS A 26 -9.46 8.82 3.01
C LYS A 26 -9.64 8.30 1.59
N TYR A 27 -8.56 7.89 0.92
CA TYR A 27 -8.58 7.46 -0.47
C TYR A 27 -8.26 5.96 -0.58
N HIS A 28 -9.20 5.22 -1.16
CA HIS A 28 -9.05 3.80 -1.49
C HIS A 28 -9.44 3.62 -2.96
N LYS A 29 -8.53 3.12 -3.79
CA LYS A 29 -8.70 3.17 -5.24
C LYS A 29 -8.48 1.80 -5.90
N LYS A 30 -9.38 1.44 -6.81
CA LYS A 30 -9.39 0.22 -7.64
C LYS A 30 -9.99 0.60 -9.00
N GLU A 31 -9.19 0.64 -10.07
CA GLU A 31 -9.50 1.47 -11.26
C GLU A 31 -10.08 0.74 -12.49
N THR A 32 -10.94 1.47 -13.24
CA THR A 32 -11.19 1.45 -14.70
C THR A 32 -11.49 2.92 -15.13
N GLY A 33 -10.96 3.37 -16.30
CA GLY A 33 -10.66 4.78 -16.73
C GLY A 33 -11.79 5.84 -16.82
N ASN A 34 -11.59 7.13 -17.19
CA ASN A 34 -10.73 7.84 -18.18
C ASN A 34 -10.29 9.26 -17.71
N TRP A 35 -9.28 9.89 -18.35
CA TRP A 35 -8.68 11.18 -17.94
C TRP A 35 -8.93 12.37 -18.90
N LYS A 36 -9.02 13.60 -18.37
CA LYS A 36 -8.74 14.85 -19.10
C LYS A 36 -7.74 15.73 -18.33
N GLY A 37 -6.65 16.12 -19.00
CA GLY A 37 -5.90 17.35 -18.73
C GLY A 37 -4.54 17.24 -18.01
N GLU A 38 -3.66 18.18 -18.36
CA GLU A 38 -2.27 18.38 -17.91
C GLU A 38 -2.16 19.24 -16.61
N MET A 39 -3.28 19.62 -15.97
CA MET A 39 -3.31 20.56 -14.82
C MET A 39 -4.28 20.12 -13.69
N ALA A 40 -4.06 18.94 -13.10
CA ALA A 40 -4.64 18.63 -11.78
C ALA A 40 -3.51 18.65 -10.72
N GLY A 41 -2.83 19.79 -10.62
CA GLY A 41 -1.75 20.04 -9.68
C GLY A 41 -2.31 20.31 -8.29
N GLY A 42 -2.64 19.25 -7.55
CA GLY A 42 -2.91 19.37 -6.13
C GLY A 42 -1.67 19.87 -5.38
N TYR A 43 -1.89 20.63 -4.31
CA TYR A 43 -0.85 21.02 -3.35
C TYR A 43 -0.29 19.73 -2.73
N GLY A 44 0.80 19.19 -3.28
CA GLY A 44 1.44 18.01 -2.73
C GLY A 44 1.88 18.30 -1.29
N SER A 45 1.41 17.53 -0.31
CA SER A 45 2.03 17.57 1.00
C SER A 45 3.36 16.82 0.94
N ASP A 46 4.30 17.15 1.82
CA ASP A 46 5.50 16.33 2.02
C ASP A 46 5.34 15.34 3.18
N GLU A 47 4.13 15.25 3.71
CA GLU A 47 3.73 14.45 4.87
C GLU A 47 2.59 13.49 4.52
N ASN A 48 2.64 12.84 3.36
CA ASN A 48 1.61 11.88 2.99
C ASN A 48 1.86 10.52 3.66
N GLU A 49 0.78 9.86 4.05
CA GLU A 49 0.77 8.49 4.52
C GLU A 49 0.19 7.56 3.43
N PHE A 50 0.81 6.39 3.28
CA PHE A 50 0.33 5.28 2.45
C PHE A 50 0.32 3.98 3.24
N LEU A 51 -0.69 3.16 2.97
CA LEU A 51 -0.75 1.77 3.40
C LEU A 51 -0.98 0.90 2.15
N ILE A 52 -0.12 -0.09 1.98
CA ILE A 52 -0.09 -0.97 0.81
C ILE A 52 -0.30 -2.39 1.29
N ASP A 53 -1.38 -3.02 0.85
CA ASP A 53 -1.67 -4.43 1.12
C ASP A 53 -1.37 -5.25 -0.13
N LEU A 54 -0.48 -6.23 0.00
CA LEU A 54 -0.22 -7.22 -1.03
C LEU A 54 -0.75 -8.58 -0.57
N LYS A 55 -1.70 -9.13 -1.30
CA LYS A 55 -2.25 -10.47 -1.10
C LYS A 55 -1.90 -11.35 -2.28
N GLY A 56 -1.30 -12.50 -2.02
CA GLY A 56 -0.98 -13.52 -3.02
C GLY A 56 -1.52 -14.89 -2.62
N PRO A 57 -1.20 -15.95 -3.38
CA PRO A 57 -1.54 -17.31 -3.03
C PRO A 57 -0.96 -17.67 -1.66
N LYS A 58 -1.72 -18.41 -0.83
CA LYS A 58 -1.30 -18.79 0.54
C LYS A 58 -0.01 -19.61 0.56
N GLU A 59 0.25 -20.32 -0.53
CA GLU A 59 1.44 -21.14 -0.77
C GLU A 59 2.70 -20.31 -1.05
N TYR A 60 2.57 -19.04 -1.44
CA TYR A 60 3.71 -18.18 -1.76
C TYR A 60 4.03 -17.23 -0.63
N SER A 61 5.32 -17.11 -0.34
CA SER A 61 5.85 -16.03 0.49
C SER A 61 6.00 -14.80 -0.40
N VAL A 62 5.25 -13.75 -0.08
CA VAL A 62 5.18 -12.50 -0.86
C VAL A 62 5.82 -11.34 -0.11
N GLY A 63 6.39 -10.43 -0.87
CA GLY A 63 7.03 -9.20 -0.41
C GLY A 63 6.74 -8.07 -1.41
N LEU A 64 6.90 -6.83 -0.97
CA LEU A 64 6.79 -5.68 -1.86
C LEU A 64 7.86 -4.64 -1.56
N GLU A 65 8.21 -3.92 -2.59
CA GLU A 65 9.16 -2.82 -2.54
C GLU A 65 8.53 -1.54 -3.06
N PHE A 66 8.92 -0.43 -2.45
CA PHE A 66 8.48 0.92 -2.75
C PHE A 66 9.70 1.81 -2.95
N CYS A 67 9.87 2.31 -4.17
CA CYS A 67 11.03 3.09 -4.61
C CYS A 67 10.59 4.43 -5.19
N GLN A 68 11.26 5.52 -4.80
CA GLN A 68 11.08 6.81 -5.45
C GLN A 68 11.74 6.80 -6.83
N VAL A 69 10.98 7.14 -7.87
CA VAL A 69 11.46 7.23 -9.25
C VAL A 69 11.80 8.68 -9.59
N SER A 70 10.95 9.61 -9.18
CA SER A 70 11.23 11.04 -9.34
C SER A 70 10.56 11.88 -8.26
N SER A 71 11.20 13.00 -7.94
CA SER A 71 10.74 13.98 -6.96
C SER A 71 10.70 15.35 -7.62
N PHE A 72 9.52 15.97 -7.70
CA PHE A 72 9.40 17.33 -8.23
C PHE A 72 10.03 18.37 -7.29
N ARG A 73 10.06 18.08 -5.99
CA ARG A 73 10.54 18.98 -4.94
C ARG A 73 11.99 18.74 -4.52
N LYS A 74 12.72 17.87 -5.22
CA LYS A 74 14.09 17.44 -4.86
C LYS A 74 14.21 16.98 -3.40
N LYS A 75 13.14 16.37 -2.87
CA LYS A 75 13.14 15.71 -1.57
C LYS A 75 13.25 14.21 -1.81
N ASP A 76 14.38 13.64 -1.38
CA ASP A 76 14.64 12.22 -1.48
C ASP A 76 13.81 11.44 -0.45
N PHE A 77 13.34 10.28 -0.88
CA PHE A 77 12.65 9.31 -0.06
C PHE A 77 13.36 7.98 -0.22
N GLU A 78 13.86 7.45 0.89
CA GLU A 78 14.57 6.18 0.91
C GLU A 78 13.67 5.03 0.44
N ARG A 79 14.24 4.09 -0.31
CA ARG A 79 13.59 2.83 -0.65
C ARG A 79 13.09 2.13 0.62
N LYS A 80 11.83 1.69 0.59
CA LYS A 80 11.22 0.91 1.67
C LYS A 80 10.69 -0.39 1.10
N ASP A 81 10.70 -1.43 1.92
CA ASP A 81 10.14 -2.73 1.60
C ASP A 81 9.26 -3.22 2.76
N SER A 82 8.41 -4.21 2.49
CA SER A 82 7.51 -4.80 3.49
C SER A 82 8.23 -5.61 4.58
N GLY A 83 9.57 -5.67 4.57
CA GLY A 83 10.36 -6.52 5.42
C GLY A 83 10.34 -7.99 4.96
N PRO A 84 10.48 -8.95 5.88
CA PRO A 84 10.58 -10.36 5.54
C PRO A 84 9.32 -10.88 4.83
N PHE A 85 9.52 -11.69 3.78
CA PHE A 85 8.44 -12.23 2.96
C PHE A 85 7.47 -13.05 3.81
N ARG A 86 6.17 -12.76 3.68
CA ARG A 86 5.10 -13.38 4.47
C ARG A 86 4.23 -14.24 3.56
N ARG A 87 3.75 -15.37 4.08
CA ARG A 87 2.89 -16.27 3.30
C ARG A 87 1.52 -15.64 3.04
N GLY A 88 1.13 -15.54 1.78
CA GLY A 88 -0.21 -15.13 1.33
C GLY A 88 -0.56 -13.64 1.51
N CYS A 89 0.02 -12.92 2.46
CA CYS A 89 -0.27 -11.50 2.66
C CYS A 89 0.89 -10.77 3.32
N THR A 90 1.19 -9.56 2.85
CA THR A 90 2.09 -8.61 3.50
C THR A 90 1.52 -7.20 3.42
N ILE A 91 1.93 -6.33 4.34
CA ILE A 91 1.47 -4.95 4.46
C ILE A 91 2.69 -4.05 4.59
N LEU A 92 2.71 -2.95 3.86
CA LEU A 92 3.72 -1.89 4.00
C LEU A 92 3.02 -0.59 4.37
N GLN A 93 3.33 -0.07 5.56
CA GLN A 93 2.91 1.25 6.01
C GLN A 93 4.06 2.24 5.80
N LEU A 94 3.74 3.37 5.20
CA LEU A 94 4.67 4.43 4.85
C LEU A 94 4.14 5.75 5.35
N GLU A 95 5.03 6.53 5.95
CA GLU A 95 4.72 7.84 6.52
C GLU A 95 5.68 8.88 5.94
N LYS A 96 5.27 10.15 6.01
CA LYS A 96 6.09 11.30 5.58
C LYS A 96 6.59 11.19 4.13
N ILE A 97 5.75 10.65 3.25
CA ILE A 97 6.07 10.45 1.84
C ILE A 97 5.94 11.79 1.12
N PRO A 98 7.01 12.27 0.46
CA PRO A 98 6.93 13.49 -0.33
C PRO A 98 6.11 13.32 -1.61
N ALA A 99 5.70 14.45 -2.19
CA ALA A 99 5.03 14.42 -3.49
C ALA A 99 6.03 13.99 -4.59
N GLY A 100 5.71 12.90 -5.30
CA GLY A 100 6.61 12.35 -6.31
C GLY A 100 6.00 11.18 -7.08
N ILE A 101 6.80 10.61 -7.98
CA ILE A 101 6.46 9.39 -8.71
C ILE A 101 7.19 8.24 -8.04
N TYR A 102 6.44 7.20 -7.71
CA TYR A 102 6.94 6.01 -7.00
C TYR A 102 6.64 4.75 -7.79
N SER A 103 7.55 3.80 -7.73
CA SER A 103 7.40 2.45 -8.26
C SER A 103 7.08 1.49 -7.11
N ILE A 104 6.13 0.59 -7.37
CA ILE A 104 5.73 -0.47 -6.45
C ILE A 104 5.99 -1.80 -7.12
N GLN A 105 6.87 -2.61 -6.54
CA GLN A 105 7.25 -3.91 -7.09
C GLN A 105 6.81 -5.03 -6.13
N PRO A 106 5.66 -5.70 -6.41
CA PRO A 106 5.31 -6.93 -5.72
C PRO A 106 6.17 -8.09 -6.23
N MET A 107 6.60 -8.97 -5.33
CA MET A 107 7.49 -10.09 -5.64
C MET A 107 7.24 -11.30 -4.75
N THR A 108 7.58 -12.47 -5.26
CA THR A 108 7.62 -13.73 -4.49
C THR A 108 9.04 -13.99 -4.00
N PHE A 109 9.18 -14.79 -2.94
CA PHE A 109 10.50 -15.15 -2.39
C PHE A 109 11.29 -16.05 -3.35
N GLN A 110 10.63 -17.03 -3.98
CA GLN A 110 11.24 -17.90 -4.98
C GLN A 110 10.95 -17.36 -6.39
N SER A 111 11.94 -17.50 -7.27
CA SER A 111 11.77 -17.21 -8.70
C SER A 111 10.86 -18.24 -9.37
N GLY A 112 10.19 -17.83 -10.45
CA GLY A 112 9.32 -18.71 -11.25
C GLY A 112 7.96 -19.05 -10.62
N GLN A 113 7.62 -18.46 -9.47
CA GLN A 113 6.30 -18.61 -8.87
C GLN A 113 5.29 -17.70 -9.58
N GLU A 114 4.53 -18.27 -10.50
CA GLU A 114 3.46 -17.56 -11.21
C GLU A 114 2.13 -17.73 -10.47
N GLY A 115 1.43 -16.63 -10.21
CA GLY A 115 0.13 -16.69 -9.57
C GLY A 115 -0.55 -15.33 -9.49
N PRO A 116 -1.86 -15.31 -9.21
CA PRO A 116 -2.61 -14.08 -9.07
C PRO A 116 -2.22 -13.37 -7.76
N PHE A 117 -2.10 -12.05 -7.81
CA PHE A 117 -1.99 -11.21 -6.62
C PHE A 117 -2.99 -10.06 -6.66
N ILE A 118 -3.28 -9.52 -5.49
CA ILE A 118 -4.13 -8.34 -5.29
C ILE A 118 -3.27 -7.32 -4.56
N LEU A 119 -3.13 -6.13 -5.15
CA LEU A 119 -2.49 -4.99 -4.54
C LEU A 119 -3.57 -3.95 -4.20
N SER A 120 -3.73 -3.64 -2.91
CA SER A 120 -4.61 -2.56 -2.45
C SER A 120 -3.76 -1.39 -1.95
N LEU A 121 -4.16 -0.18 -2.33
CA LEU A 121 -3.47 1.05 -1.95
C LEU A 121 -4.45 1.96 -1.21
N HIS A 122 -4.02 2.38 -0.04
CA HIS A 122 -4.71 3.28 0.84
C HIS A 122 -3.83 4.50 1.04
N SER A 123 -4.37 5.70 0.83
CA SER A 123 -3.60 6.93 0.97
C SER A 123 -4.38 7.99 1.74
N SER A 124 -3.64 8.83 2.44
CA SER A 124 -4.12 10.07 3.04
C SER A 124 -4.44 11.15 2.00
N CYS A 125 -3.92 11.03 0.78
CA CYS A 125 -4.08 11.99 -0.31
C CYS A 125 -4.54 11.33 -1.62
N ASP A 126 -5.04 12.13 -2.57
CA ASP A 126 -5.43 11.60 -3.89
C ASP A 126 -4.18 11.16 -4.67
N PHE A 127 -4.28 10.05 -5.39
CA PHE A 127 -3.17 9.51 -6.16
C PHE A 127 -3.62 8.88 -7.47
N LYS A 128 -2.66 8.79 -8.39
CA LYS A 128 -2.78 8.11 -9.68
C LYS A 128 -1.92 6.86 -9.66
N ILE A 129 -2.47 5.75 -10.12
CA ILE A 129 -1.73 4.51 -10.33
C ILE A 129 -1.83 4.10 -11.79
N LYS A 130 -0.70 3.67 -12.35
CA LYS A 130 -0.61 3.05 -13.66
C LYS A 130 0.26 1.80 -13.56
N ARG A 131 -0.23 0.69 -14.11
CA ARG A 131 0.59 -0.52 -14.28
C ARG A 131 1.58 -0.27 -15.43
N ILE A 132 2.87 -0.44 -15.16
CA ILE A 132 3.93 -0.43 -16.15
C ILE A 132 4.28 -1.90 -16.37
N GLN A 133 4.24 -2.35 -17.62
CA GLN A 133 4.45 -3.75 -18.03
C GLN A 133 5.90 -3.95 -18.45
#